data_AF-A0A5B2V7K9-F1
#
_entry.id   AF-A0A5B2V7K9-F1
#
_cell.length_a   1.000
_cell.length_b   1.000
_cell.length_c   1.000
_cell.angle_alpha   90.00
_cell.angle_beta   90.00
_cell.angle_gamma   90.00
#
_symmetry.space_group_name_H-M   'P 1'
#
loop_
_entity.id
_entity.type
_entity.pdbx_description
1 polymer ?
#
loop_
_entity_poly.entity_id
_entity_poly.type
_entity_poly.pdbx_seq_one_letter_code
_entity_poly.pdbx_strand_id
1 'polypeptide(L)'
;MPGGQRDDDLPRHWLSRVRLAGRPGWDNEARARVALEAVRHLAAHADSPEQWDAVIELQRAAFALHEAPSAGIGLEMIVHRFVSASGALDNAWPGGSRTLISIV
;
A
#
# COMPACT_ATOMS: atom_id res chain seq x y z
N MET A 1 -20.28 15.21 -21.09
CA MET A 1 -20.05 15.07 -19.63
C MET A 1 -18.62 14.57 -19.42
N PRO A 2 -17.64 15.39 -18.99
CA PRO A 2 -16.33 14.90 -18.61
C PRO A 2 -16.34 14.60 -17.11
N GLY A 3 -16.74 13.39 -16.73
CA GLY A 3 -16.87 12.96 -15.33
C GLY A 3 -16.03 11.75 -14.93
N GLY A 4 -15.48 10.99 -15.89
CA GLY A 4 -14.82 9.71 -15.59
C GLY A 4 -13.38 9.79 -15.08
N GLN A 5 -12.69 10.92 -15.27
CA GLN A 5 -11.24 10.97 -15.06
C GLN A 5 -10.82 11.11 -13.58
N ARG A 6 -11.69 11.64 -12.70
CA ARG A 6 -11.35 11.85 -11.29
C ARG A 6 -11.44 10.57 -10.44
N ASP A 7 -12.36 9.67 -10.77
CA ASP A 7 -12.55 8.43 -10.01
C ASP A 7 -11.45 7.40 -10.36
N ASP A 8 -11.00 7.36 -11.62
CA ASP A 8 -9.90 6.48 -12.08
C ASP A 8 -8.50 6.88 -11.56
N ASP A 9 -8.34 8.11 -11.07
CA ASP A 9 -7.09 8.60 -10.49
C ASP A 9 -6.99 8.33 -8.98
N LEU A 10 -8.12 8.07 -8.31
CA LEU A 10 -8.17 7.88 -6.87
C LEU A 10 -7.38 6.64 -6.40
N PRO A 11 -7.51 5.45 -7.01
CA PRO A 11 -6.69 4.30 -6.63
C PRO A 11 -5.19 4.59 -6.81
N ARG A 12 -4.80 5.23 -7.91
CA ARG A 12 -3.40 5.57 -8.20
C ARG A 12 -2.81 6.54 -7.17
N HIS A 13 -3.57 7.54 -6.72
CA HIS A 13 -3.18 8.44 -5.65
C HIS A 13 -2.84 7.66 -4.36
N TRP A 14 -3.72 6.75 -3.93
CA TRP A 14 -3.52 5.99 -2.69
C TRP A 14 -2.40 4.96 -2.78
N LEU A 15 -2.25 4.28 -3.92
CA LEU A 15 -1.10 3.40 -4.17
C LEU A 15 0.23 4.17 -4.06
N SER A 16 0.29 5.39 -4.63
CA SER A 16 1.48 6.24 -4.52
C SER A 16 1.78 6.65 -3.07
N ARG A 17 0.76 6.88 -2.24
CA ARG A 17 0.93 7.19 -0.82
C ARG A 17 1.48 6.01 -0.03
N VAL A 18 0.98 4.79 -0.29
CA VAL A 18 1.50 3.55 0.32
C VAL A 18 2.96 3.34 -0.06
N ARG A 19 3.34 3.52 -1.33
CA ARG A 19 4.75 3.44 -1.77
C ARG A 19 5.65 4.43 -1.04
N LEU A 20 5.16 5.66 -0.84
CA LEU A 20 5.93 6.70 -0.14
C LEU A 20 6.15 6.30 1.33
N ALA A 21 5.12 5.76 1.99
CA ALA A 21 5.22 5.26 3.36
C ALA A 21 6.16 4.04 3.48
N GLY A 22 6.30 3.22 2.43
CA GLY A 22 7.27 2.12 2.40
C GLY A 22 8.74 2.55 2.36
N ARG A 23 9.05 3.83 2.11
CA ARG A 23 10.44 4.32 2.02
C ARG A 23 11.09 4.46 3.41
N PRO A 24 12.42 4.37 3.49
CA PRO A 24 13.17 4.70 4.71
C PRO A 24 12.83 6.12 5.23
N GLY A 25 12.88 6.31 6.55
CA GLY A 25 12.68 7.61 7.20
C GLY A 25 11.28 7.87 7.74
N TRP A 26 10.29 7.04 7.42
CA TRP A 26 8.97 7.06 8.07
C TRP A 26 9.00 6.25 9.36
N ASP A 27 8.41 6.76 10.44
CA ASP A 27 8.12 5.98 11.63
C ASP A 27 6.97 4.97 11.40
N ASN A 28 6.90 3.92 12.21
CA ASN A 28 5.97 2.82 12.01
C ASN A 28 4.50 3.23 12.16
N GLU A 29 4.22 4.19 13.04
CA GLU A 29 2.86 4.68 13.29
C GLU A 29 2.33 5.45 12.08
N ALA A 30 3.16 6.33 11.51
CA ALA A 30 2.86 7.08 10.30
C ALA A 30 2.67 6.15 9.10
N ARG A 31 3.51 5.09 8.97
CA ARG A 31 3.34 4.05 7.93
C ARG A 31 1.99 3.35 8.06
N ALA A 32 1.69 2.87 9.25
CA ALA A 32 0.43 2.17 9.54
C ALA A 32 -0.77 3.06 9.25
N ARG A 33 -0.72 4.33 9.68
CA ARG A 33 -1.80 5.29 9.46
C ARG A 33 -2.07 5.53 7.97
N VAL A 34 -1.02 5.78 7.17
CA VAL A 34 -1.17 5.99 5.73
C VAL A 34 -1.72 4.75 5.05
N ALA A 35 -1.26 3.55 5.44
CA ALA A 35 -1.74 2.31 4.86
C ALA A 35 -3.21 2.02 5.22
N LEU A 36 -3.62 2.23 6.47
CA LEU A 36 -5.02 2.06 6.89
C LEU A 36 -5.95 3.08 6.22
N GLU A 37 -5.48 4.31 6.00
CA GLU A 37 -6.20 5.32 5.22
C GLU A 37 -6.36 4.85 3.76
N ALA A 38 -5.27 4.40 3.13
CA ALA A 38 -5.30 3.86 1.76
C ALA A 38 -6.23 2.64 1.62
N VAL A 39 -6.22 1.72 2.57
CA VAL A 39 -7.12 0.55 2.60
C VAL A 39 -8.58 0.97 2.50
N ARG A 40 -9.02 1.99 3.24
CA ARG A 40 -10.41 2.48 3.21
C ARG A 40 -10.84 2.96 1.81
N HIS A 41 -9.92 3.57 1.08
CA HIS A 41 -10.19 4.08 -0.26
C HIS A 41 -10.03 3.00 -1.34
N LEU A 42 -9.03 2.13 -1.24
CA LEU A 42 -8.77 1.07 -2.21
C LEU A 42 -9.80 -0.06 -2.14
N ALA A 43 -10.29 -0.40 -0.95
CA ALA A 43 -11.33 -1.43 -0.77
C ALA A 43 -12.60 -1.12 -1.56
N ALA A 44 -12.97 0.16 -1.71
CA ALA A 44 -14.14 0.58 -2.48
C ALA A 44 -13.98 0.40 -4.00
N HIS A 45 -12.75 0.15 -4.47
CA HIS A 45 -12.39 0.02 -5.89
C HIS A 45 -11.69 -1.32 -6.18
N ALA A 46 -11.83 -2.30 -5.27
CA ALA A 46 -11.28 -3.63 -5.45
C ALA A 46 -12.30 -4.49 -6.23
N ASP A 47 -12.03 -4.69 -7.51
CA ASP A 47 -12.94 -5.33 -8.45
C ASP A 47 -12.55 -6.79 -8.75
N SER A 48 -11.44 -7.27 -8.19
CA SER A 48 -10.98 -8.65 -8.32
C SER A 48 -10.60 -9.28 -6.96
N PRO A 49 -10.64 -10.62 -6.84
CA PRO A 49 -10.18 -11.32 -5.63
C PRO A 49 -8.74 -10.97 -5.26
N GLU A 50 -7.84 -10.86 -6.25
CA GLU A 50 -6.43 -10.53 -6.02
C GLU A 50 -6.25 -9.13 -5.43
N GLN A 51 -7.08 -8.17 -5.86
CA GLN A 51 -7.10 -6.82 -5.30
C GLN A 51 -7.60 -6.81 -3.86
N TRP A 52 -8.65 -7.58 -3.57
CA TRP A 52 -9.17 -7.74 -2.21
C TRP A 52 -8.13 -8.38 -1.28
N ASP A 53 -7.49 -9.46 -1.71
CA ASP A 53 -6.45 -10.14 -0.93
C ASP A 53 -5.27 -9.21 -0.62
N ALA A 54 -4.85 -8.40 -1.60
CA ALA A 54 -3.77 -7.45 -1.40
C ALA A 54 -4.14 -6.32 -0.42
N VAL A 55 -5.39 -5.83 -0.45
CA VAL A 55 -5.90 -4.85 0.52
C VAL A 55 -5.94 -5.44 1.93
N ILE A 56 -6.40 -6.69 2.06
CA ILE A 56 -6.47 -7.39 3.35
C ILE A 56 -5.06 -7.62 3.93
N GLU A 57 -4.10 -8.08 3.12
CA GLU A 57 -2.73 -8.27 3.58
C GLU A 57 -2.05 -6.95 3.95
N LEU A 58 -2.30 -5.86 3.21
CA LEU A 58 -1.83 -4.54 3.60
C LEU A 58 -2.42 -4.11 4.95
N GLN A 59 -3.73 -4.30 5.15
CA GLN A 59 -4.40 -3.96 6.40
C GLN A 59 -3.81 -4.73 7.59
N ARG A 60 -3.60 -6.03 7.44
CA ARG A 60 -2.99 -6.88 8.48
C ARG A 60 -1.58 -6.43 8.82
N ALA A 61 -0.77 -6.11 7.81
CA ALA A 61 0.59 -5.63 8.02
C ALA A 61 0.62 -4.24 8.67
N ALA A 62 -0.32 -3.37 8.32
CA ALA A 62 -0.45 -2.04 8.92
C ALA A 62 -0.84 -2.11 10.41
N PHE A 63 -1.75 -2.99 10.81
CA PHE A 63 -2.05 -3.22 12.22
C PHE A 63 -0.84 -3.76 12.99
N ALA A 64 -0.13 -4.74 12.42
CA ALA A 64 1.08 -5.26 13.05
C ALA A 64 2.16 -4.18 13.24
N LEU A 65 2.29 -3.24 12.30
CA LEU A 65 3.17 -2.07 12.43
C LEU A 65 2.70 -1.09 13.52
N HIS A 66 1.39 -0.85 13.61
CA HIS A 66 0.83 0.05 14.62
C HIS A 66 1.02 -0.48 16.05
N GLU A 67 0.91 -1.80 16.23
CA GLU A 67 1.04 -2.46 17.52
C GLU A 67 2.51 -2.79 17.88
N ALA A 68 3.45 -2.65 16.95
CA ALA A 68 4.85 -3.00 17.18
C ALA A 68 5.57 -1.96 18.06
N PRO A 69 6.29 -2.38 19.12
CA PRO A 69 7.15 -1.48 19.87
C PRO A 69 8.26 -0.90 18.97
N SER A 70 8.58 0.39 19.15
CA SER A 70 9.49 1.17 18.28
C SER A 70 10.92 0.61 18.20
N ALA A 71 11.31 -0.24 19.15
CA ALA A 71 12.54 -1.02 19.13
C ALA A 71 12.26 -2.39 19.77
N GLY A 72 12.65 -3.47 19.09
CA GLY A 72 12.43 -4.83 19.61
C GLY A 72 12.77 -5.93 18.61
N ILE A 73 12.96 -7.13 19.15
CA ILE A 73 13.17 -8.34 18.35
C ILE A 73 11.90 -8.61 17.52
N GLY A 74 12.06 -8.82 16.21
CA GLY A 74 10.95 -9.08 15.29
C GLY A 74 10.41 -7.85 14.55
N LEU A 75 10.85 -6.63 14.89
CA LEU A 75 10.44 -5.42 14.17
C LEU A 75 10.84 -5.46 12.69
N GLU A 76 12.03 -5.97 12.37
CA GLU A 76 12.49 -6.13 10.98
C GLU A 76 11.55 -7.01 10.16
N MET A 77 11.04 -8.10 10.75
CA MET A 77 10.09 -8.99 10.10
C MET A 77 8.74 -8.30 9.86
N ILE A 78 8.28 -7.49 10.82
CA ILE A 78 7.03 -6.71 10.69
C ILE A 78 7.16 -5.67 9.58
N VAL A 79 8.28 -4.92 9.55
CA VAL A 79 8.58 -3.96 8.49
C VAL A 79 8.70 -4.67 7.13
N HIS A 80 9.37 -5.81 7.07
CA HIS A 80 9.50 -6.61 5.85
C HIS A 80 8.12 -7.09 5.35
N ARG A 81 7.25 -7.58 6.24
CA ARG A 81 5.88 -7.98 5.88
C ARG A 81 5.09 -6.82 5.30
N PHE A 82 5.22 -5.62 5.86
CA PHE A 82 4.57 -4.43 5.34
C PHE A 82 5.09 -4.02 3.96
N VAL A 83 6.40 -4.01 3.76
CA VAL A 83 7.00 -3.70 2.45
C VAL A 83 6.57 -4.73 1.41
N SER A 84 6.54 -6.02 1.78
CA SER A 84 6.04 -7.09 0.92
C SER A 84 4.57 -6.93 0.56
N ALA A 85 3.71 -6.60 1.52
CA ALA A 85 2.28 -6.35 1.28
C ALA A 85 2.06 -5.13 0.38
N SER A 86 2.83 -4.07 0.58
CA SER A 86 2.81 -2.88 -0.27
C SER A 86 3.19 -3.21 -1.73
N GLY A 87 4.22 -4.05 -1.92
CA GLY A 87 4.60 -4.53 -3.25
C GLY A 87 3.54 -5.44 -3.91
N ALA A 88 2.90 -6.31 -3.14
CA ALA A 88 1.80 -7.14 -3.62
C ALA A 88 0.59 -6.29 -4.07
N LEU A 89 0.27 -5.25 -3.30
CA LEU A 89 -0.77 -4.27 -3.64
C LEU A 89 -0.48 -3.55 -4.97
N ASP A 90 0.77 -3.15 -5.20
CA ASP A 90 1.17 -2.53 -6.47
C ASP A 90 1.02 -3.46 -7.67
N ASN A 91 1.27 -4.76 -7.48
CA ASN A 91 1.11 -5.77 -8.54
C ASN A 91 -0.37 -6.09 -8.82
N ALA A 92 -1.25 -5.99 -7.81
CA ALA A 92 -2.67 -6.27 -7.93
C ALA A 92 -3.45 -5.17 -8.68
N TRP A 93 -2.93 -3.94 -8.72
CA TRP A 93 -3.53 -2.83 -9.49
C TRP A 93 -2.78 -2.60 -10.82
N PRO A 94 -3.38 -2.99 -11.97
CA PRO A 94 -2.77 -2.73 -13.27
C PRO A 94 -2.67 -1.22 -13.51
N GLY A 95 -1.44 -0.70 -13.58
CA GLY A 95 -1.14 0.74 -13.64
C GLY A 95 -0.32 1.25 -12.46
N GLY A 96 -0.07 0.42 -11.44
CA GLY A 96 0.77 0.78 -10.29
C GLY A 96 2.25 1.02 -10.65
N SER A 97 2.82 0.20 -11.53
CA SER A 97 4.14 0.43 -12.13
C SER A 97 4.30 -0.41 -13.39
N ARG A 98 3.90 0.14 -14.54
CA ARG A 98 4.46 -0.25 -15.85
C ARG A 98 5.20 0.93 -16.48
N THR A 99 5.81 1.79 -15.65
CA THR A 99 6.83 2.73 -16.11
C THR A 99 8.12 1.94 -16.34
N LEU A 100 8.25 1.42 -17.57
CA LEU A 100 9.46 1.27 -18.37
C LEU A 100 10.80 1.31 -17.60
N ILE A 101 11.31 0.15 -17.19
CA ILE A 101 12.76 -0.07 -17.29
C ILE A 101 13.02 -0.33 -18.78
N SER A 102 13.17 0.75 -19.55
CA SER A 102 13.88 0.71 -20.82
C SER A 102 15.32 1.10 -20.48
N ILE A 103 16.19 0.09 -20.43
CA ILE A 103 17.63 0.29 -20.42
C ILE A 103 17.99 0.88 -21.79
N VAL A 104 18.39 2.15 -21.80
CA VAL A 104 19.28 2.74 -22.81
C VAL A 104 20.23 3.67 -22.10
#